data_AF-A0AAV5UFB3-F1
#
_entry.id   AF-A0AAV5UFB3-F1
#
_cell.length_a   1.000
_cell.length_b   1.000
_cell.length_c   1.000
_cell.angle_alpha   90.00
_cell.angle_beta   90.00
_cell.angle_gamma   90.00
#
_symmetry.space_group_name_H-M   'P 1'
#
loop_
_entity.id
_entity.type
_entity.pdbx_description
1 polymer ?
#
loop_
_entity_poly.entity_id
_entity_poly.type
_entity_poly.pdbx_seq_one_letter_code
_entity_poly.pdbx_strand_id
1 'polypeptide(L)'
;RFVSANACITPLYLVDGALVLTVEGIGSQKRFHPIQERLSSGNATQCGFCSPGFVMAAYALLRNNPSPSADEIRGALVGNLCRCTGYRPILEAQDSSSENAPEIASGLVNYEQMQKFDESAEIIFPPKLIVDNNPDSLIIKGKRVTLHSPKRWRSLRRHSNLCLRSTNPYQPE
;
A
#
# COMPACT_ATOMS: atom_id res chain seq x y z
N ARG A 1 -1.14 -5.92 -9.64
CA ARG A 1 -1.71 -6.22 -8.30
C ARG A 1 -1.20 -5.15 -7.34
N PHE A 2 -2.10 -4.51 -6.60
CA PHE A 2 -1.74 -3.49 -5.61
C PHE A 2 -1.54 -4.14 -4.25
N VAL A 3 -0.56 -3.70 -3.47
CA VAL A 3 -0.27 -4.23 -2.14
C VAL A 3 0.04 -3.06 -1.22
N SER A 4 -0.61 -3.00 -0.06
CA SER A 4 -0.25 -2.05 0.99
C SER A 4 0.97 -2.57 1.75
N ALA A 5 1.89 -1.67 2.08
CA ALA A 5 3.13 -2.02 2.76
C ALA A 5 3.52 -0.95 3.78
N ASN A 6 4.19 -1.38 4.85
CA ASN A 6 4.67 -0.48 5.88
C ASN A 6 5.96 0.19 5.40
N ALA A 7 5.87 1.48 5.01
CA ALA A 7 7.00 2.23 4.47
C ALA A 7 8.19 2.32 5.45
N CYS A 8 7.93 2.35 6.76
CA CYS A 8 8.98 2.43 7.79
C CYS A 8 9.96 1.24 7.82
N ILE A 9 9.55 0.09 7.27
CA ILE A 9 10.36 -1.13 7.23
C ILE A 9 10.57 -1.66 5.80
N THR A 10 10.10 -0.92 4.79
CA THR A 10 10.29 -1.29 3.38
C THR A 10 11.52 -0.57 2.86
N PRO A 11 12.67 -1.24 2.68
CA PRO A 11 13.87 -0.58 2.18
C PRO A 11 13.68 -0.14 0.73
N LEU A 12 14.26 1.01 0.38
CA LEU A 12 14.07 1.65 -0.93
C LEU A 12 14.43 0.74 -2.13
N TYR A 13 15.41 -0.15 -1.99
CA TYR A 13 15.82 -1.03 -3.08
C TYR A 13 14.79 -2.14 -3.41
N LEU A 14 13.88 -2.46 -2.49
CA LEU A 14 12.83 -3.45 -2.73
C LEU A 14 11.72 -2.93 -3.65
N VAL A 15 11.64 -1.61 -3.82
CA VAL A 15 10.67 -0.95 -4.70
C VAL A 15 11.29 -0.50 -6.03
N ASP A 16 12.49 -0.98 -6.36
CA ASP A 16 13.07 -0.80 -7.70
C ASP A 16 12.13 -1.40 -8.76
N GLY A 17 11.74 -0.59 -9.74
CA GLY A 17 10.77 -0.96 -10.77
C GLY A 17 9.30 -1.00 -10.32
N ALA A 18 8.97 -0.57 -9.10
CA ALA A 18 7.60 -0.52 -8.60
C ALA A 18 6.99 0.89 -8.68
N LEU A 19 5.66 0.95 -8.80
CA LEU A 19 4.89 2.17 -8.56
C LEU A 19 4.61 2.29 -7.06
N VAL A 20 5.13 3.33 -6.42
CA VAL A 20 4.80 3.67 -5.02
C VAL A 20 3.72 4.74 -5.01
N LEU A 21 2.62 4.47 -4.32
CA LEU A 21 1.53 5.42 -4.11
C LEU A 21 1.42 5.76 -2.63
N THR A 22 1.20 7.04 -2.33
CA THR A 22 0.90 7.55 -0.99
C THR A 22 -0.48 8.20 -0.99
N VAL A 23 -0.93 8.66 0.18
CA VAL A 23 -2.26 9.27 0.34
C VAL A 23 -2.46 10.50 -0.56
N GLU A 24 -1.40 11.26 -0.79
CA GLU A 24 -1.39 12.43 -1.67
C GLU A 24 -1.46 12.05 -3.15
N GLY A 25 -1.01 10.84 -3.49
CA GLY A 25 -1.00 10.35 -4.87
C GLY A 25 -2.39 10.03 -5.40
N ILE A 26 -3.33 9.64 -4.53
CA ILE A 26 -4.70 9.26 -4.92
C ILE A 26 -5.69 10.42 -4.86
N GLY A 27 -5.36 11.50 -4.16
CA GLY A 27 -6.25 12.63 -3.97
C GLY A 27 -5.64 13.72 -3.09
N SER A 28 -6.32 14.86 -3.03
CA SER A 28 -5.89 16.04 -2.26
C SER A 28 -7.10 16.80 -1.74
N GLN A 29 -6.86 17.86 -0.94
CA GLN A 29 -7.94 18.73 -0.47
C GLN A 29 -8.75 19.38 -1.61
N LYS A 30 -8.16 19.55 -2.81
CA LYS A 30 -8.86 20.11 -3.99
C LYS A 30 -9.72 19.09 -4.71
N ARG A 31 -9.38 17.81 -4.59
CA ARG A 31 -10.06 16.69 -5.23
C ARG A 31 -9.85 15.47 -4.37
N PHE A 32 -10.83 15.22 -3.51
CA PHE A 32 -10.82 14.04 -2.66
C PHE A 32 -11.02 12.79 -3.50
N HIS A 33 -10.29 11.74 -3.16
CA HIS A 33 -10.63 10.41 -3.59
C HIS A 33 -11.91 9.93 -2.86
N PRO A 34 -12.80 9.14 -3.48
CA PRO A 34 -14.01 8.59 -2.83
C PRO A 34 -13.77 7.96 -1.43
N ILE A 35 -12.64 7.29 -1.24
CA ILE A 35 -12.20 6.70 0.04
C ILE A 35 -11.87 7.78 1.08
N GLN A 36 -11.18 8.84 0.65
CA GLN A 36 -10.81 9.95 1.54
C GLN A 36 -12.06 10.76 1.96
N GLU A 37 -12.99 10.98 1.03
CA GLU A 37 -14.27 11.64 1.30
C GLU A 37 -15.09 10.86 2.32
N ARG A 38 -15.26 9.55 2.12
CA ARG A 38 -15.98 8.68 3.07
C ARG A 38 -15.35 8.65 4.45
N LEU A 39 -14.03 8.59 4.54
CA LEU A 39 -13.35 8.56 5.84
C LEU A 39 -13.46 9.91 6.59
N SER A 40 -13.38 11.03 5.86
CA SER A 40 -13.46 12.36 6.46
C SER A 40 -14.89 12.74 6.84
N SER A 41 -15.84 12.59 5.93
CA SER A 41 -17.26 12.91 6.13
C SER A 41 -18.00 11.85 6.95
N GLY A 42 -17.47 10.63 7.03
CA GLY A 42 -18.04 9.49 7.78
C GLY A 42 -17.78 9.50 9.29
N ASN A 43 -17.26 10.61 9.85
CA ASN A 43 -16.79 10.67 11.24
C ASN A 43 -15.71 9.63 11.58
N ALA A 44 -15.00 9.12 10.57
CA ALA A 44 -13.99 8.08 10.71
C ALA A 44 -12.58 8.65 10.96
N THR A 45 -12.49 9.95 11.25
CA THR A 45 -11.26 10.67 11.58
C THR A 45 -11.52 11.57 12.79
N GLN A 46 -10.62 11.51 13.79
CA GLN A 46 -10.59 12.46 14.90
C GLN A 46 -9.25 13.20 14.92
N CYS A 47 -8.20 12.62 15.53
CA CYS A 47 -6.86 13.23 15.50
C CYS A 47 -6.19 13.21 14.12
N GLY A 48 -6.69 12.37 13.20
CA GLY A 48 -6.24 12.27 11.81
C GLY A 48 -4.91 11.54 11.57
N PHE A 49 -4.12 11.24 12.60
CA PHE A 49 -2.78 10.68 12.42
C PHE A 49 -2.76 9.31 11.72
N CYS A 50 -3.73 8.44 12.03
CA CYS A 50 -3.82 7.11 11.42
C CYS A 50 -4.54 7.11 10.07
N SER A 51 -5.26 8.19 9.72
CA SER A 51 -6.15 8.24 8.56
C SER A 51 -5.44 7.91 7.24
N PRO A 52 -4.21 8.40 6.95
CA PRO A 52 -3.48 8.02 5.75
C PRO A 52 -3.27 6.50 5.60
N GLY A 53 -2.99 5.79 6.71
CA GLY A 53 -2.82 4.34 6.70
C GLY A 53 -4.10 3.60 6.33
N PHE A 54 -5.22 3.98 6.95
CA PHE A 54 -6.54 3.42 6.62
C PHE A 54 -6.94 3.67 5.17
N VAL A 55 -6.72 4.90 4.67
CA VAL A 55 -7.00 5.25 3.27
C VAL A 55 -6.20 4.36 2.32
N MET A 56 -4.89 4.20 2.53
CA MET A 56 -4.05 3.43 1.62
C MET A 56 -4.30 1.92 1.69
N ALA A 57 -4.67 1.39 2.86
CA ALA A 57 -5.06 0.00 3.01
C ALA A 57 -6.36 -0.31 2.27
N ALA A 58 -7.38 0.54 2.42
CA ALA A 58 -8.64 0.42 1.70
C ALA A 58 -8.45 0.62 0.18
N TYR A 59 -7.62 1.58 -0.23
CA TYR A 59 -7.30 1.82 -1.63
C TYR A 59 -6.67 0.58 -2.28
N ALA A 60 -5.67 -0.03 -1.63
CA ALA A 60 -5.06 -1.25 -2.13
C ALA A 60 -6.06 -2.41 -2.24
N LEU A 61 -7.03 -2.52 -1.32
CA LEU A 61 -8.10 -3.51 -1.40
C LEU A 61 -9.01 -3.26 -2.60
N LEU A 62 -9.59 -2.05 -2.73
CA LEU A 62 -10.52 -1.71 -3.80
C LEU A 62 -9.91 -1.80 -5.19
N ARG A 63 -8.61 -1.46 -5.33
CA ARG A 63 -7.87 -1.63 -6.58
C ARG A 63 -7.67 -3.08 -7.01
N ASN A 64 -7.86 -4.05 -6.12
CA ASN A 64 -7.79 -5.48 -6.46
C ASN A 64 -9.17 -6.14 -6.48
N ASN A 65 -10.13 -5.63 -5.70
CA ASN A 65 -11.50 -6.11 -5.63
C ASN A 65 -12.43 -4.89 -5.39
N PRO A 66 -13.11 -4.37 -6.43
CA PRO A 66 -14.03 -3.23 -6.31
C PRO A 66 -15.26 -3.49 -5.44
N SER A 67 -15.61 -4.75 -5.19
CA SER A 67 -16.76 -5.17 -4.37
C SER A 67 -16.32 -6.14 -3.27
N PRO A 68 -15.49 -5.69 -2.32
CA PRO A 68 -15.00 -6.54 -1.25
C PRO A 68 -16.09 -6.83 -0.22
N SER A 69 -16.02 -8.03 0.37
CA SER A 69 -16.81 -8.41 1.53
C SER A 69 -16.35 -7.69 2.80
N ALA A 70 -17.23 -7.61 3.80
CA ALA A 70 -16.90 -7.00 5.09
C ALA A 70 -15.70 -7.68 5.78
N ASP A 71 -15.50 -8.98 5.57
CA ASP A 71 -14.35 -9.72 6.13
C ASP A 71 -13.04 -9.40 5.41
N GLU A 72 -13.07 -9.20 4.08
CA GLU A 72 -11.92 -8.70 3.32
C GLU A 72 -11.55 -7.28 3.75
N ILE A 73 -12.55 -6.41 3.99
CA ILE A 73 -12.33 -5.07 4.52
C ILE A 73 -11.65 -5.14 5.89
N ARG A 74 -12.20 -5.91 6.84
CA ARG A 74 -11.58 -6.10 8.16
C ARG A 74 -10.15 -6.62 8.03
N GLY A 75 -9.94 -7.63 7.18
CA GLY A 75 -8.64 -8.22 6.89
C GLY A 75 -7.61 -7.20 6.38
N ALA A 76 -8.01 -6.33 5.44
CA ALA A 76 -7.16 -5.28 4.91
C ALA A 76 -6.78 -4.23 5.97
N LEU A 77 -7.62 -4.02 6.98
CA LEU A 77 -7.43 -2.98 7.99
C LEU A 77 -6.73 -3.46 9.28
N VAL A 78 -6.55 -4.78 9.49
CA VAL A 78 -5.95 -5.36 10.72
C VAL A 78 -4.62 -4.69 11.12
N GLY A 79 -3.80 -4.32 10.14
CA GLY A 79 -2.49 -3.68 10.38
C GLY A 79 -2.55 -2.20 10.76
N ASN A 80 -3.72 -1.57 10.76
CA ASN A 80 -3.89 -0.14 11.02
C ASN A 80 -4.48 0.11 12.40
N LEU A 81 -3.73 0.82 13.24
CA LEU A 81 -4.15 1.12 14.61
C LEU A 81 -4.79 2.51 14.71
N CYS A 82 -5.92 2.59 15.39
CA CYS A 82 -6.57 3.84 15.77
C CYS A 82 -6.84 3.88 17.28
N ARG A 83 -6.53 5.01 17.93
CA ARG A 83 -6.80 5.22 19.36
C ARG A 83 -8.04 6.08 19.63
N CYS A 84 -8.53 6.80 18.63
CA CYS A 84 -9.54 7.84 18.83
C CYS A 84 -10.95 7.39 18.44
N THR A 85 -11.11 6.75 17.28
CA THR A 85 -12.43 6.53 16.66
C THR A 85 -13.20 5.32 17.19
N GLY A 86 -12.51 4.38 17.84
CA GLY A 86 -13.11 3.09 18.21
C GLY A 86 -13.46 2.20 17.00
N TYR A 87 -12.86 2.46 15.83
CA TYR A 87 -12.97 1.70 14.57
C TYR A 87 -14.34 1.65 13.88
N ARG A 88 -15.45 1.67 14.62
CA ARG A 88 -16.80 1.57 14.05
C ARG A 88 -17.04 2.52 12.85
N PRO A 89 -16.82 3.85 12.94
CA PRO A 89 -17.04 4.73 11.79
C PRO A 89 -16.06 4.48 10.64
N ILE A 90 -14.86 3.95 10.93
CA ILE A 90 -13.90 3.56 9.88
C ILE A 90 -14.44 2.38 9.08
N LEU A 91 -14.96 1.35 9.75
CA LEU A 91 -15.56 0.19 9.08
C LEU A 91 -16.79 0.60 8.26
N GLU A 92 -17.69 1.39 8.84
CA GLU A 92 -18.87 1.92 8.12
C GLU A 92 -18.44 2.70 6.85
N ALA A 93 -17.44 3.58 6.95
CA ALA A 93 -16.94 4.33 5.81
C ALA A 93 -16.33 3.43 4.73
N GLN A 94 -15.59 2.38 5.09
CA GLN A 94 -15.00 1.47 4.10
C GLN A 94 -16.03 0.53 3.48
N ASP A 95 -16.98 0.01 4.27
CA ASP A 95 -18.09 -0.80 3.77
C ASP A 95 -18.91 0.01 2.74
N SER A 96 -19.13 1.31 2.98
CA SER A 96 -19.82 2.21 2.05
C SER A 96 -19.07 2.49 0.74
N SER A 97 -17.79 2.09 0.64
CA SER A 97 -17.00 2.22 -0.58
C SER A 97 -17.18 1.06 -1.54
N SER A 98 -17.74 -0.07 -1.06
CA SER A 98 -18.06 -1.24 -1.88
C SER A 98 -19.31 -1.00 -2.72
N GLU A 99 -19.37 -1.56 -3.93
CA GLU A 99 -20.57 -1.50 -4.78
C GLU A 99 -21.80 -2.16 -4.11
N ASN A 100 -21.57 -3.16 -3.26
CA ASN A 100 -22.60 -3.90 -2.52
C ASN A 100 -22.67 -3.49 -1.04
N ALA A 101 -22.42 -2.21 -0.74
CA ALA A 101 -22.46 -1.70 0.62
C ALA A 101 -23.81 -2.05 1.31
N PRO A 102 -23.79 -2.65 2.51
CA PRO A 102 -25.02 -2.87 3.27
C PRO A 102 -25.64 -1.55 3.70
N GLU A 103 -26.95 -1.53 3.97
CA GLU A 103 -27.59 -0.37 4.62
C GLU A 103 -26.91 -0.08 5.96
N ILE A 104 -26.33 1.12 6.08
CA ILE A 104 -25.58 1.52 7.27
C ILE A 104 -26.55 2.00 8.34
N ALA A 105 -26.60 1.26 9.45
CA ALA A 105 -27.61 1.40 10.51
C ALA A 105 -27.53 2.70 11.33
N SER A 106 -26.44 3.48 11.25
CA SER A 106 -26.23 4.59 12.19
C SER A 106 -27.08 5.83 11.89
N GLY A 107 -27.50 6.03 10.63
CA GLY A 107 -28.27 7.21 10.21
C GLY A 107 -27.57 8.57 10.40
N LEU A 108 -26.33 8.57 10.90
CA LEU A 108 -25.55 9.79 11.19
C LEU A 108 -24.94 10.40 9.93
N VAL A 109 -24.73 9.59 8.90
CA VAL A 109 -24.04 9.97 7.67
C VAL A 109 -24.79 9.37 6.50
N ASN A 110 -25.09 10.18 5.49
CA ASN A 110 -25.63 9.70 4.23
C ASN A 110 -24.50 9.48 3.23
N TYR A 111 -24.05 8.22 3.10
CA TYR A 111 -23.00 7.83 2.16
C TYR A 111 -23.47 7.78 0.70
N GLU A 112 -24.77 7.72 0.44
CA GLU A 112 -25.33 7.65 -0.92
C GLU A 112 -25.12 8.95 -1.71
N GLN A 113 -24.98 10.07 -0.99
CA GLN A 113 -24.72 11.40 -1.57
C GLN A 113 -23.25 11.63 -1.91
N MET A 114 -22.35 10.73 -1.50
CA MET A 114 -20.91 10.86 -1.73
C MET A 114 -20.50 10.33 -3.10
N GLN A 115 -19.32 10.75 -3.58
CA GLN A 115 -18.80 10.31 -4.87
C GLN A 115 -18.64 8.78 -4.89
N LYS A 116 -19.12 8.11 -5.94
CA LYS A 116 -18.89 6.66 -6.11
C LYS A 116 -17.47 6.38 -6.57
N PHE A 117 -16.96 5.21 -6.21
CA PHE A 117 -15.70 4.72 -6.76
C PHE A 117 -15.85 4.47 -8.26
N ASP A 118 -14.93 5.02 -9.06
CA ASP A 118 -14.89 4.84 -10.51
C ASP A 118 -13.51 4.30 -10.87
N GLU A 119 -13.44 3.00 -11.16
CA GLU A 119 -12.19 2.32 -11.47
C GLU A 119 -11.50 2.89 -12.72
N SER A 120 -12.26 3.47 -13.66
CA SER A 120 -11.70 4.02 -14.91
C SER A 120 -10.94 5.33 -14.71
N ALA A 121 -11.23 6.05 -13.62
CA ALA A 121 -10.57 7.30 -13.24
C ALA A 121 -9.32 7.06 -12.38
N GLU A 122 -8.95 5.80 -12.13
CA GLU A 122 -7.84 5.44 -11.27
C GLU A 122 -6.46 5.70 -11.88
N ILE A 123 -5.47 5.75 -11.00
CA ILE A 123 -4.08 5.96 -11.40
C ILE A 123 -3.63 4.83 -12.33
N ILE A 124 -3.25 5.24 -13.54
CA ILE A 124 -2.65 4.39 -14.57
C ILE A 124 -1.24 3.99 -14.13
N PHE A 125 -0.93 2.70 -14.29
CA PHE A 125 0.41 2.22 -14.02
C PHE A 125 1.41 2.84 -15.02
N PRO A 126 2.56 3.40 -14.56
CA PRO A 126 3.48 4.11 -15.43
C PRO A 126 3.92 3.27 -16.64
N PRO A 127 3.65 3.71 -17.89
CA PRO A 127 4.01 2.93 -19.08
C PRO A 127 5.50 2.61 -19.17
N LYS A 128 6.35 3.50 -18.63
CA LYS A 128 7.80 3.28 -18.54
C LYS A 128 8.14 2.00 -17.77
N LEU A 129 7.44 1.69 -16.68
CA LEU A 129 7.68 0.48 -15.89
C LEU A 129 7.11 -0.79 -16.53
N ILE A 130 6.20 -0.65 -17.51
CA ILE A 130 5.69 -1.78 -18.30
C ILE A 130 6.74 -2.22 -19.32
N VAL A 131 7.41 -1.24 -19.96
CA VAL A 131 8.39 -1.51 -21.02
C VAL A 131 9.80 -1.75 -20.47
N ASP A 132 10.09 -1.31 -19.24
CA ASP A 132 11.40 -1.49 -18.62
C ASP A 132 11.64 -2.96 -18.28
N ASN A 133 12.50 -3.59 -19.07
CA ASN A 133 12.94 -4.96 -18.88
C ASN A 133 14.42 -5.02 -18.51
N ASN A 134 14.89 -4.11 -17.64
CA ASN A 134 16.29 -4.09 -17.21
C ASN A 134 16.66 -5.41 -16.49
N PRO A 135 17.48 -6.27 -17.12
CA PRO A 135 17.84 -7.58 -16.57
C PRO A 135 19.01 -7.49 -15.59
N ASP A 136 19.60 -6.31 -15.42
CA ASP A 136 20.80 -6.10 -14.65
C ASP A 136 20.51 -6.16 -13.15
N SER A 137 21.49 -6.70 -12.42
CA SER A 137 21.42 -6.76 -10.96
C SER A 137 21.79 -5.40 -10.38
N LEU A 138 20.99 -4.91 -9.44
CA LEU A 138 21.24 -3.63 -8.79
C LEU A 138 22.28 -3.78 -7.68
N ILE A 139 23.28 -2.90 -7.65
CA ILE A 139 24.28 -2.83 -6.57
C ILE A 139 24.28 -1.41 -6.01
N ILE A 140 23.96 -1.28 -4.73
CA ILE A 140 23.90 0.02 -4.04
C ILE A 140 24.98 0.05 -2.97
N LYS A 141 25.93 0.98 -3.09
CA LYS A 141 27.03 1.15 -2.12
C LYS A 141 26.71 2.31 -1.18
N GLY A 142 26.48 2.01 0.10
CA GLY A 142 26.40 3.00 1.17
C GLY A 142 27.73 3.10 1.93
N LYS A 143 27.78 3.98 2.94
CA LYS A 143 28.97 4.19 3.78
C LYS A 143 29.41 2.93 4.55
N ARG A 144 28.44 2.10 4.96
CA ARG A 144 28.67 0.93 5.83
C ARG A 144 28.20 -0.39 5.23
N VAL A 145 27.30 -0.32 4.24
CA VAL A 145 26.60 -1.48 3.70
C VAL A 145 26.64 -1.39 2.19
N THR A 146 27.04 -2.47 1.53
CA THR A 146 26.81 -2.66 0.11
C THR A 146 25.67 -3.64 -0.06
N LEU A 147 24.65 -3.23 -0.80
CA LEU A 147 23.49 -4.04 -1.10
C LEU A 147 23.57 -4.60 -2.51
N HIS A 148 23.28 -5.90 -2.64
CA HIS A 148 23.19 -6.59 -3.91
C HIS A 148 21.77 -7.12 -4.10
N SER A 149 21.12 -6.71 -5.19
CA SER A 149 19.80 -7.21 -5.60
C SER A 149 19.93 -7.99 -6.92
N PRO A 150 20.27 -9.29 -6.86
CA PRO A 150 20.43 -10.12 -8.05
C PRO A 150 19.08 -10.50 -8.66
N LYS A 151 18.86 -10.15 -9.93
CA LYS A 151 17.62 -10.51 -10.67
C LYS A 151 17.64 -11.92 -11.28
N ARG A 152 18.81 -12.57 -11.35
CA ARG A 152 18.98 -13.92 -11.92
C ARG A 152 19.50 -14.88 -10.86
N TRP A 153 18.98 -16.12 -10.87
CA TRP A 153 19.43 -17.20 -9.99
C TRP A 153 20.96 -17.41 -9.99
N ARG A 154 21.59 -17.39 -11.17
CA ARG A 154 23.06 -17.53 -11.29
C ARG A 154 23.81 -16.41 -10.57
N SER A 155 23.33 -15.17 -10.68
CA SER A 155 23.92 -14.01 -10.00
C SER A 155 23.75 -14.11 -8.49
N LEU A 156 22.57 -14.54 -8.02
CA LEU A 156 22.30 -14.79 -6.60
C LEU A 156 23.23 -15.87 -6.05
N ARG A 157 23.30 -17.04 -6.69
CA ARG A 157 24.16 -18.15 -6.28
C ARG A 157 25.64 -17.74 -6.22
N ARG A 158 26.13 -17.00 -7.22
CA ARG A 158 27.51 -16.51 -7.24
C ARG A 158 27.78 -15.56 -6.07
N HIS A 159 26.86 -14.63 -5.79
CA HIS A 159 27.01 -13.68 -4.70
C HIS A 159 26.97 -14.38 -3.33
N SER A 160 26.03 -15.29 -3.11
CA SER A 160 25.94 -16.06 -1.85
C SER A 160 27.23 -16.84 -1.57
N ASN A 161 27.82 -17.48 -2.59
CA ASN A 161 29.10 -18.19 -2.44
C ASN A 161 30.27 -17.26 -2.09
N LEU A 162 30.31 -16.04 -2.64
CA LEU A 162 31.33 -15.05 -2.33
C LEU A 162 31.22 -14.58 -0.88
N CYS A 163 30.01 -14.28 -0.41
CA CYS A 163 29.77 -13.86 0.96
C CYS A 163 30.17 -14.96 1.96
N LEU A 164 29.78 -16.22 1.71
CA LEU A 164 30.13 -17.35 2.57
C LEU A 164 31.65 -17.59 2.71
N ARG A 165 32.42 -17.33 1.63
CA ARG A 165 33.88 -17.42 1.68
C ARG A 165 34.49 -16.28 2.48
N SER A 166 33.98 -15.05 2.30
CA SER A 166 34.49 -13.87 3.02
C SER A 166 34.22 -13.88 4.53
N THR A 167 33.22 -14.65 4.98
CA THR A 167 32.85 -14.78 6.40
C THR A 167 33.42 -16.03 7.06
N ASN A 168 34.27 -16.81 6.38
CA ASN A 168 34.89 -17.98 6.98
C ASN A 168 36.23 -17.59 7.65
N PRO A 169 36.31 -17.51 8.99
CA PRO A 169 37.54 -17.16 9.70
C PRO A 169 38.62 -18.26 9.62
N TYR A 170 38.35 -19.41 8.98
CA TYR A 170 39.24 -20.56 8.89
C TYR A 170 39.76 -20.87 7.48
N GLN A 171 39.67 -19.94 6.52
CA GLN A 171 40.40 -20.12 5.24
C GLN A 171 41.85 -19.64 5.39
N PRO A 172 42.86 -20.49 5.18
CA PRO A 172 44.24 -20.03 5.06
C PRO A 172 44.40 -19.22 3.76
N GLU A 173 45.24 -18.19 3.82
CA GLU A 173 45.63 -17.33 2.69
C GLU A 173 46.11 -18.13 1.47
#